data_AF-A0A7K1VNU8-F1
#
_entry.id   AF-A0A7K1VNU8-F1
#
_cell.length_a   1.000
_cell.length_b   1.000
_cell.length_c   1.000
_cell.angle_alpha   90.00
_cell.angle_beta   90.00
_cell.angle_gamma   90.00
#
_symmetry.space_group_name_H-M   'P 1'
#
loop_
_entity.id
_entity.type
_entity.pdbx_description
1 polymer ?
#
loop_
_entity_poly.entity_id
_entity_poly.type
_entity_poly.pdbx_seq_one_letter_code
_entity_poly.pdbx_strand_id
1 'polypeptide(L)'
;MPAPAHRRPIRSLVVFVALLLLGSAVAVPVSAAERPAISVVSFGDSVTRGTASCTSRADCPVNSWATGSAPLVRSIATRLQEVNPGSVVTAENYAKSGSRISAVSAMVTAAAGARLEPDYVTLLIGGNDLCHGDLKAAADGYTMTTTAAFSASASSLLRQIGTTWPEATILLGSLPDVASEWAGLRGGPAETAWPKSKLCRTTRGVTSENVALTGDAYAASLLAAATRTKDFNSALAAACSAVGPRCVWDGGAFTATPLTPDIVSTVDWFHPNPRGQALIAGVLWGPAPVPAWAVPEGTQGPTPVPTSSGPTAVPTAVPTAVPTETSTVAPTADPTPTPTATSAPAPTAAPSVTPTPTPSVPATSSSTPSPAATPTPSITATPAPTVSPTPVATPSPTAAPTPSPTAAPTPSPTTAPAPTATPSPTATATPTATAAPTPTRTPTPTATPSRAPSTTPTPVRDSTAPVARITSPAAGSTVVGTVTLVAVSDPDTASLVFWTGGVRIGTAKQATDGTWRLTVSTAGFAKGPHPVVAKPVDRTGNASTSAPVTLTVR
;
A
#
# COMPACT_ATOMS: atom_id res chain seq x y z
N MET A 1 -51.29 103.48 59.09
CA MET A 1 -52.57 102.72 59.17
C MET A 1 -52.33 101.32 58.61
N PRO A 2 -53.01 100.25 59.07
CA PRO A 2 -52.38 98.92 59.13
C PRO A 2 -53.07 97.76 58.37
N ALA A 3 -52.26 96.70 58.10
CA ALA A 3 -52.61 95.27 57.99
C ALA A 3 -53.37 94.74 56.73
N PRO A 4 -53.28 93.42 56.37
CA PRO A 4 -52.19 92.44 56.61
C PRO A 4 -51.82 91.53 55.39
N ALA A 5 -50.85 90.65 55.63
CA ALA A 5 -50.23 89.67 54.72
C ALA A 5 -51.09 88.44 54.33
N HIS A 6 -50.58 87.61 53.39
CA HIS A 6 -50.52 86.14 53.56
C HIS A 6 -49.40 85.48 52.70
N ARG A 7 -49.22 84.15 52.81
CA ARG A 7 -47.91 83.45 52.67
C ARG A 7 -47.70 82.66 51.34
N ARG A 8 -46.42 82.43 51.03
CA ARG A 8 -45.71 81.30 50.32
C ARG A 8 -46.55 80.02 50.02
N PRO A 9 -46.24 79.19 48.99
CA PRO A 9 -44.85 78.80 48.63
C PRO A 9 -44.51 78.52 47.14
N ILE A 10 -43.23 78.18 46.93
CA ILE A 10 -42.59 77.74 45.69
C ILE A 10 -43.08 76.35 45.26
N ARG A 11 -43.25 76.12 43.95
CA ARG A 11 -43.24 74.78 43.33
C ARG A 11 -42.24 74.76 42.17
N SER A 12 -41.20 73.94 42.29
CA SER A 12 -40.22 73.71 41.24
C SER A 12 -40.82 72.89 40.10
N LEU A 13 -40.65 73.34 38.86
CA LEU A 13 -41.06 72.59 37.68
C LEU A 13 -39.96 71.60 37.30
N VAL A 14 -40.19 70.30 37.51
CA VAL A 14 -39.31 69.23 37.02
C VAL A 14 -39.72 68.87 35.59
N VAL A 15 -38.85 69.15 34.62
CA VAL A 15 -39.01 68.69 33.24
C VAL A 15 -38.42 67.28 33.13
N PHE A 16 -39.29 66.29 32.94
CA PHE A 16 -38.86 64.93 32.61
C PHE A 16 -38.48 64.86 31.12
N VAL A 17 -37.18 64.84 30.84
CA VAL A 17 -36.67 64.46 29.51
C VAL A 17 -36.55 62.95 29.45
N ALA A 18 -37.52 62.30 28.82
CA ALA A 18 -37.45 60.87 28.55
C ALA A 18 -36.50 60.60 27.36
N LEU A 19 -35.25 60.24 27.64
CA LEU A 19 -34.33 59.74 26.63
C LEU A 19 -34.76 58.34 26.18
N LEU A 20 -35.48 58.26 25.06
CA LEU A 20 -35.79 57.01 24.38
C LEU A 20 -34.55 56.52 23.63
N LEU A 21 -33.68 55.80 24.35
CA LEU A 21 -32.60 55.03 23.76
C LEU A 21 -33.19 53.86 22.96
N LEU A 22 -33.51 54.09 21.68
CA LEU A 22 -33.66 53.00 20.72
C LEU A 22 -32.27 52.38 20.53
N GLY A 23 -31.96 51.39 21.35
CA GLY A 23 -30.85 50.49 21.14
C GLY A 23 -31.11 49.67 19.88
N SER A 24 -30.66 50.17 18.74
CA SER A 24 -30.57 49.42 17.49
C SER A 24 -29.61 48.26 17.69
N ALA A 25 -30.12 47.15 18.21
CA ALA A 25 -29.43 45.87 18.25
C ALA A 25 -29.25 45.40 16.80
N VAL A 26 -28.20 45.91 16.15
CA VAL A 26 -27.66 45.31 14.94
C VAL A 26 -27.23 43.92 15.36
N ALA A 27 -28.07 42.93 15.03
CA ALA A 27 -27.69 41.54 15.10
C ALA A 27 -26.56 41.36 14.08
N VAL A 28 -25.32 41.52 14.55
CA VAL A 28 -24.14 41.10 13.81
C VAL A 28 -24.39 39.64 13.48
N PRO A 29 -24.48 39.24 12.20
CA PRO A 29 -24.57 37.84 11.89
C PRO A 29 -23.32 37.19 12.47
N VAL A 30 -23.50 36.35 13.48
CA VAL A 30 -22.43 35.48 13.97
C VAL A 30 -22.06 34.65 12.75
N SER A 31 -20.93 35.00 12.13
CA SER A 31 -20.41 34.23 11.01
C SER A 31 -20.33 32.79 11.48
N ALA A 32 -21.12 31.91 10.86
CA ALA A 32 -21.10 30.50 11.21
C ALA A 32 -19.67 30.05 10.96
N ALA A 33 -18.92 29.76 12.03
CA ALA A 33 -17.51 29.47 11.95
C ALA A 33 -17.30 28.41 10.88
N GLU A 34 -16.56 28.77 9.83
CA GLU A 34 -16.39 27.91 8.67
C GLU A 34 -15.78 26.61 9.15
N ARG A 35 -16.51 25.50 8.95
CA ARG A 35 -16.08 24.21 9.46
C ARG A 35 -14.70 23.91 8.88
N PRO A 36 -13.73 23.46 9.69
CA PRO A 36 -12.43 23.06 9.16
C PRO A 36 -12.63 22.09 8.00
N ALA A 37 -12.14 22.47 6.82
CA ALA A 37 -12.14 21.59 5.66
C ALA A 37 -11.03 20.56 5.83
N ILE A 38 -11.30 19.31 5.44
CA ILE A 38 -10.31 18.25 5.31
C ILE A 38 -10.32 17.82 3.85
N SER A 39 -9.21 18.02 3.15
CA SER A 39 -9.08 17.77 1.72
C SER A 39 -8.34 16.45 1.46
N VAL A 40 -8.97 15.55 0.71
CA VAL A 40 -8.42 14.25 0.30
C VAL A 40 -8.19 14.21 -1.21
N VAL A 41 -6.94 14.05 -1.65
CA VAL A 41 -6.62 13.85 -3.08
C VAL A 41 -6.15 12.42 -3.30
N SER A 42 -6.70 11.75 -4.31
CA SER A 42 -6.41 10.35 -4.60
C SER A 42 -5.76 10.12 -5.95
N PHE A 43 -4.66 9.37 -5.94
CA PHE A 43 -3.89 8.97 -7.10
C PHE A 43 -3.83 7.43 -7.21
N GLY A 44 -3.61 6.95 -8.43
CA GLY A 44 -3.54 5.53 -8.71
C GLY A 44 -4.08 5.19 -10.10
N ASP A 45 -4.62 3.98 -10.21
CA ASP A 45 -5.14 3.43 -11.45
C ASP A 45 -6.65 3.12 -11.40
N SER A 46 -7.09 2.14 -12.19
CA SER A 46 -8.49 1.70 -12.32
C SER A 46 -9.07 1.19 -11.01
N VAL A 47 -8.24 0.63 -10.11
CA VAL A 47 -8.70 0.21 -8.78
C VAL A 47 -9.20 1.43 -7.99
N THR A 48 -8.43 2.51 -7.97
CA THR A 48 -8.79 3.78 -7.31
C THR A 48 -9.95 4.49 -7.99
N ARG A 49 -10.20 4.23 -9.28
CA ARG A 49 -11.38 4.72 -10.03
C ARG A 49 -12.65 3.89 -9.82
N GLY A 50 -12.59 2.79 -9.07
CA GLY A 50 -13.73 1.89 -8.91
C GLY A 50 -14.15 1.23 -10.24
N THR A 51 -13.23 1.07 -11.20
CA THR A 51 -13.52 0.48 -12.51
C THR A 51 -14.17 -0.89 -12.36
N ALA A 52 -15.21 -1.15 -13.15
CA ALA A 52 -16.01 -2.37 -13.14
C ALA A 52 -16.68 -2.75 -11.80
N SER A 53 -16.65 -1.89 -10.77
CA SER A 53 -17.38 -2.13 -9.51
C SER A 53 -18.89 -1.86 -9.58
N CYS A 54 -19.37 -1.34 -10.70
CA CYS A 54 -20.79 -1.12 -11.00
C CYS A 54 -21.26 -2.12 -12.08
N THR A 55 -22.34 -1.83 -12.80
CA THR A 55 -22.96 -2.74 -13.78
C THR A 55 -22.26 -2.77 -15.16
N SER A 56 -21.16 -2.03 -15.34
CA SER A 56 -20.41 -1.94 -16.61
C SER A 56 -18.91 -1.87 -16.35
N ARG A 57 -18.08 -2.08 -17.38
CA ARG A 57 -16.60 -1.99 -17.31
C ARG A 57 -16.04 -0.57 -17.18
N ALA A 58 -16.90 0.44 -17.07
CA ALA A 58 -16.46 1.82 -16.88
C ALA A 58 -15.91 2.06 -15.47
N ASP A 59 -15.21 3.18 -15.30
CA ASP A 59 -14.93 3.76 -13.99
C ASP A 59 -16.24 3.97 -13.21
N CYS A 60 -16.23 3.70 -11.91
CA CYS A 60 -17.35 4.00 -11.03
C CYS A 60 -16.87 4.68 -9.73
N PRO A 61 -16.52 5.98 -9.78
CA PRO A 61 -15.87 6.67 -8.67
C PRO A 61 -16.70 6.70 -7.38
N VAL A 62 -18.02 6.57 -7.46
CA VAL A 62 -18.94 6.41 -6.31
C VAL A 62 -18.53 5.24 -5.39
N ASN A 63 -17.94 4.18 -5.95
CA ASN A 63 -17.47 3.01 -5.23
C ASN A 63 -15.95 3.04 -4.94
N SER A 64 -15.24 4.15 -5.20
CA SER A 64 -13.80 4.23 -4.93
C SER A 64 -13.48 3.99 -3.46
N TRP A 65 -12.54 3.08 -3.18
CA TRP A 65 -12.02 2.82 -1.83
C TRP A 65 -11.48 4.09 -1.13
N ALA A 66 -10.98 5.07 -1.89
CA ALA A 66 -10.40 6.29 -1.35
C ALA A 66 -11.43 7.43 -1.22
N THR A 67 -12.18 7.70 -2.29
CA THR A 67 -13.01 8.92 -2.44
C THR A 67 -14.50 8.64 -2.66
N GLY A 68 -14.92 7.37 -2.67
CA GLY A 68 -16.29 6.99 -3.01
C GLY A 68 -17.30 7.36 -1.93
N SER A 69 -18.53 7.65 -2.34
CA SER A 69 -19.65 7.99 -1.45
C SER A 69 -20.62 6.81 -1.20
N ALA A 70 -20.38 5.64 -1.80
CA ALA A 70 -21.19 4.44 -1.57
C ALA A 70 -21.09 3.96 -0.11
N PRO A 71 -22.20 3.89 0.65
CA PRO A 71 -22.17 3.52 2.08
C PRO A 71 -21.61 2.13 2.37
N LEU A 72 -21.69 1.20 1.41
CA LEU A 72 -21.11 -0.15 1.54
C LEU A 72 -19.57 -0.13 1.54
N VAL A 73 -18.96 0.84 0.85
CA VAL A 73 -17.50 0.94 0.72
C VAL A 73 -16.86 1.50 1.99
N ARG A 74 -17.51 2.49 2.64
CA ARG A 74 -16.93 3.30 3.73
C ARG A 74 -15.49 3.67 3.40
N SER A 75 -15.35 4.48 2.34
CA SER A 75 -14.08 4.93 1.78
C SER A 75 -13.21 5.66 2.81
N ILE A 76 -11.92 5.86 2.51
CA ILE A 76 -11.03 6.66 3.37
C ILE A 76 -11.63 8.04 3.67
N ALA A 77 -12.16 8.74 2.66
CA ALA A 77 -12.86 10.02 2.85
C ALA A 77 -14.11 9.89 3.76
N THR A 78 -14.90 8.83 3.60
CA THR A 78 -16.05 8.55 4.50
C THR A 78 -15.60 8.37 5.94
N ARG A 79 -14.54 7.57 6.17
CA ARG A 79 -14.01 7.29 7.51
C ARG A 79 -13.39 8.52 8.16
N LEU A 80 -12.69 9.35 7.38
CA LEU A 80 -12.21 10.65 7.83
C LEU A 80 -13.37 11.56 8.27
N GLN A 81 -14.51 11.53 7.57
CA GLN A 81 -15.69 12.32 7.92
C GLN A 81 -16.38 11.79 9.19
N GLU A 82 -16.43 10.46 9.36
CA GLU A 82 -16.97 9.80 10.55
C GLU A 82 -16.16 10.14 11.82
N VAL A 83 -14.82 10.18 11.74
CA VAL A 83 -13.95 10.50 12.90
C VAL A 83 -13.73 12.00 13.12
N ASN A 84 -14.05 12.85 12.13
CA ASN A 84 -13.99 14.31 12.23
C ASN A 84 -15.38 14.96 12.00
N PRO A 85 -16.40 14.72 12.85
CA PRO A 85 -17.77 15.20 12.63
C PRO A 85 -17.96 16.73 12.70
N GLY A 86 -16.96 17.45 13.25
CA GLY A 86 -16.91 18.92 13.24
C GLY A 86 -16.42 19.51 11.91
N SER A 87 -15.72 18.72 11.11
CA SER A 87 -15.11 19.12 9.83
C SER A 87 -16.00 18.78 8.64
N VAL A 88 -15.67 19.33 7.46
CA VAL A 88 -16.22 18.88 6.17
C VAL A 88 -15.12 18.21 5.38
N VAL A 89 -15.29 16.95 5.00
CA VAL A 89 -14.33 16.24 4.15
C VAL A 89 -14.69 16.43 2.67
N THR A 90 -13.76 17.00 1.90
CA THR A 90 -13.81 17.03 0.43
C THR A 90 -12.86 15.97 -0.13
N ALA A 91 -13.19 15.42 -1.31
CA ALA A 91 -12.40 14.36 -1.91
C ALA A 91 -12.35 14.49 -3.44
N GLU A 92 -11.14 14.51 -4.00
CA GLU A 92 -10.88 14.54 -5.45
C GLU A 92 -10.08 13.32 -5.92
N ASN A 93 -10.45 12.78 -7.07
CA ASN A 93 -9.93 11.52 -7.58
C ASN A 93 -9.22 11.72 -8.93
N TYR A 94 -7.91 11.94 -8.86
CA TYR A 94 -6.99 12.16 -9.98
C TYR A 94 -6.38 10.87 -10.54
N ALA A 95 -6.75 9.70 -9.99
CA ALA A 95 -6.36 8.41 -10.55
C ALA A 95 -6.80 8.26 -12.01
N LYS A 96 -6.16 7.35 -12.75
CA LYS A 96 -6.50 7.12 -14.16
C LYS A 96 -6.33 5.66 -14.54
N SER A 97 -7.41 5.06 -15.03
CA SER A 97 -7.48 3.66 -15.45
C SER A 97 -6.39 3.29 -16.47
N GLY A 98 -5.75 2.13 -16.25
CA GLY A 98 -4.60 1.66 -17.03
C GLY A 98 -3.25 2.34 -16.71
N SER A 99 -3.17 3.21 -15.70
CA SER A 99 -1.91 3.88 -15.36
C SER A 99 -0.92 2.95 -14.65
N ARG A 100 0.34 3.06 -15.06
CA ARG A 100 1.53 2.57 -14.35
C ARG A 100 2.09 3.66 -13.45
N ILE A 101 2.95 3.30 -12.51
CA ILE A 101 3.58 4.25 -11.56
C ILE A 101 4.28 5.43 -12.26
N SER A 102 4.88 5.20 -13.43
CA SER A 102 5.57 6.23 -14.22
C SER A 102 4.64 7.32 -14.78
N ALA A 103 3.33 7.10 -14.83
CA ALA A 103 2.35 8.07 -15.31
C ALA A 103 1.78 8.97 -14.18
N VAL A 104 1.91 8.57 -12.91
CA VAL A 104 1.23 9.24 -11.79
C VAL A 104 1.81 10.63 -11.50
N SER A 105 3.11 10.86 -11.76
CA SER A 105 3.74 12.18 -11.60
C SER A 105 3.04 13.29 -12.41
N ALA A 106 2.46 12.97 -13.57
CA ALA A 106 1.69 13.94 -14.34
C ALA A 106 0.34 14.28 -13.71
N MET A 107 -0.27 13.35 -12.97
CA MET A 107 -1.51 13.57 -12.20
C MET A 107 -1.25 14.47 -11.00
N VAL A 108 -0.12 14.26 -10.31
CA VAL A 108 0.35 15.12 -9.20
C VAL A 108 0.56 16.55 -9.72
N THR A 109 1.22 16.72 -10.87
CA THR A 109 1.38 18.04 -11.51
C THR A 109 0.03 18.67 -11.89
N ALA A 110 -0.95 17.88 -12.36
CA ALA A 110 -2.27 18.39 -12.69
C ALA A 110 -3.06 18.87 -11.46
N ALA A 111 -3.03 18.10 -10.36
CA ALA A 111 -3.65 18.49 -9.08
C ALA A 111 -2.99 19.73 -8.46
N ALA A 112 -1.65 19.82 -8.54
CA ALA A 112 -0.92 21.02 -8.11
C ALA A 112 -1.24 22.24 -8.99
N GLY A 113 -1.38 22.05 -10.31
CA GLY A 113 -1.82 23.09 -11.25
C GLY A 113 -3.26 23.57 -11.01
N ALA A 114 -4.13 22.69 -10.50
CA ALA A 114 -5.47 23.03 -10.01
C ALA A 114 -5.47 23.73 -8.63
N ARG A 115 -4.28 23.96 -8.03
CA ARG A 115 -4.09 24.62 -6.72
C ARG A 115 -4.74 23.87 -5.55
N LEU A 116 -4.77 22.55 -5.62
CA LEU A 116 -5.24 21.74 -4.50
C LEU A 116 -4.19 21.73 -3.39
N GLU A 117 -4.65 21.86 -2.15
CA GLU A 117 -3.87 21.75 -0.91
C GLU A 117 -4.51 20.64 -0.06
N PRO A 118 -4.16 19.36 -0.28
CA PRO A 118 -4.69 18.23 0.48
C PRO A 118 -4.07 18.10 1.86
N ASP A 119 -4.89 17.81 2.87
CA ASP A 119 -4.43 17.26 4.15
C ASP A 119 -4.02 15.79 4.01
N TYR A 120 -4.68 15.07 3.10
CA TYR A 120 -4.46 13.64 2.85
C TYR A 120 -4.26 13.35 1.37
N VAL A 121 -3.15 12.68 1.04
CA VAL A 121 -2.91 12.10 -0.28
C VAL A 121 -3.05 10.58 -0.17
N THR A 122 -3.88 9.96 -1.00
CA THR A 122 -3.95 8.48 -1.10
C THR A 122 -3.27 8.01 -2.38
N LEU A 123 -2.46 6.96 -2.29
CA LEU A 123 -1.82 6.33 -3.45
C LEU A 123 -1.90 4.81 -3.37
N LEU A 124 -2.53 4.21 -4.37
CA LEU A 124 -2.49 2.77 -4.65
C LEU A 124 -2.14 2.58 -6.12
N ILE A 125 -0.99 1.97 -6.41
CA ILE A 125 -0.45 1.85 -7.77
C ILE A 125 0.49 0.65 -7.89
N GLY A 126 0.66 0.16 -9.12
CA GLY A 126 1.64 -0.89 -9.46
C GLY A 126 1.00 -2.21 -9.92
N GLY A 127 -0.32 -2.36 -9.77
CA GLY A 127 -1.05 -3.48 -10.38
C GLY A 127 -0.80 -3.53 -11.89
N ASN A 128 -0.93 -2.40 -12.59
CA ASN A 128 -0.63 -2.31 -14.02
C ASN A 128 0.86 -2.53 -14.37
N ASP A 129 1.79 -2.32 -13.44
CA ASP A 129 3.22 -2.60 -13.64
C ASP A 129 3.54 -4.10 -13.55
N LEU A 130 2.72 -4.89 -12.84
CA LEU A 130 2.78 -6.36 -12.83
C LEU A 130 1.96 -7.01 -13.95
N CYS A 131 0.79 -6.43 -14.28
CA CYS A 131 -0.29 -7.19 -14.91
C CYS A 131 -0.85 -6.64 -16.22
N HIS A 132 -0.54 -5.41 -16.62
CA HIS A 132 -1.24 -4.79 -17.74
C HIS A 132 -0.90 -5.45 -19.09
N GLY A 133 -1.91 -5.64 -19.94
CA GLY A 133 -1.80 -6.42 -21.18
C GLY A 133 -0.83 -5.86 -22.22
N ASP A 134 -0.54 -4.56 -22.19
CA ASP A 134 0.38 -3.89 -23.12
C ASP A 134 1.87 -4.19 -22.85
N LEU A 135 2.21 -4.63 -21.63
CA LEU A 135 3.57 -4.87 -21.18
C LEU A 135 4.31 -5.80 -22.15
N LYS A 136 5.55 -5.45 -22.47
CA LYS A 136 6.46 -6.28 -23.28
C LYS A 136 7.37 -7.07 -22.35
N ALA A 137 7.96 -8.15 -22.86
CA ALA A 137 9.01 -8.85 -22.12
C ALA A 137 10.18 -7.88 -21.90
N ALA A 138 10.62 -7.75 -20.64
CA ALA A 138 11.85 -7.04 -20.31
C ALA A 138 13.06 -7.95 -20.61
N ALA A 139 14.28 -7.45 -20.34
CA ALA A 139 15.51 -8.21 -20.59
C ALA A 139 15.63 -9.51 -19.76
N ASP A 140 14.80 -9.67 -18.73
CA ASP A 140 14.66 -10.89 -17.93
C ASP A 140 13.64 -11.90 -18.50
N GLY A 141 13.03 -11.59 -19.64
CA GLY A 141 12.01 -12.41 -20.31
C GLY A 141 10.58 -12.23 -19.80
N TYR A 142 10.36 -11.51 -18.71
CA TYR A 142 9.03 -11.39 -18.08
C TYR A 142 8.29 -10.11 -18.49
N THR A 143 6.97 -10.20 -18.64
CA THR A 143 6.16 -9.04 -19.04
C THR A 143 5.70 -8.22 -17.84
N MET A 144 6.65 -7.58 -17.15
CA MET A 144 6.44 -6.71 -15.99
C MET A 144 7.39 -5.51 -16.10
N THR A 145 7.03 -4.36 -15.55
CA THR A 145 7.97 -3.24 -15.38
C THR A 145 9.21 -3.75 -14.63
N THR A 146 10.42 -3.29 -14.98
CA THR A 146 11.64 -3.76 -14.29
C THR A 146 11.72 -3.16 -12.89
N THR A 147 12.31 -3.90 -11.94
CA THR A 147 12.54 -3.42 -10.56
C THR A 147 13.23 -2.05 -10.53
N ALA A 148 14.23 -1.84 -11.40
CA ALA A 148 14.93 -0.56 -11.51
C ALA A 148 14.03 0.59 -12.00
N ALA A 149 13.24 0.38 -13.05
CA ALA A 149 12.35 1.42 -13.59
C ALA A 149 11.21 1.77 -12.63
N PHE A 150 10.63 0.77 -11.96
CA PHE A 150 9.63 0.97 -10.93
C PHE A 150 10.21 1.71 -9.72
N SER A 151 11.38 1.31 -9.23
CA SER A 151 12.05 1.95 -8.09
C SER A 151 12.44 3.40 -8.34
N ALA A 152 12.94 3.72 -9.55
CA ALA A 152 13.19 5.09 -9.96
C ALA A 152 11.89 5.93 -9.99
N SER A 153 10.81 5.36 -10.52
CA SER A 153 9.49 6.00 -10.58
C SER A 153 8.90 6.25 -9.19
N ALA A 154 8.88 5.24 -8.31
CA ALA A 154 8.41 5.34 -6.93
C ALA A 154 9.17 6.43 -6.15
N SER A 155 10.50 6.39 -6.25
CA SER A 155 11.38 7.38 -5.59
C SER A 155 11.14 8.79 -6.10
N SER A 156 10.91 8.97 -7.41
CA SER A 156 10.62 10.29 -7.99
C SER A 156 9.22 10.79 -7.59
N LEU A 157 8.22 9.90 -7.64
CA LEU A 157 6.82 10.22 -7.37
C LEU A 157 6.60 10.64 -5.91
N LEU A 158 7.08 9.86 -4.94
CA LEU A 158 6.85 10.19 -3.53
C LEU A 158 7.64 11.43 -3.08
N ARG A 159 8.85 11.66 -3.63
CA ARG A 159 9.53 12.96 -3.47
C ARG A 159 8.72 14.10 -4.07
N GLN A 160 8.16 13.93 -5.27
CA GLN A 160 7.31 14.96 -5.88
C GLN A 160 6.11 15.29 -4.98
N ILE A 161 5.38 14.29 -4.49
CA ILE A 161 4.23 14.50 -3.61
C ILE A 161 4.67 15.22 -2.32
N GLY A 162 5.70 14.71 -1.63
CA GLY A 162 6.20 15.30 -0.37
C GLY A 162 6.84 16.70 -0.50
N THR A 163 7.33 17.08 -1.69
CA THR A 163 7.81 18.45 -1.96
C THR A 163 6.69 19.39 -2.42
N THR A 164 5.63 18.86 -3.02
CA THR A 164 4.47 19.64 -3.51
C THR A 164 3.54 20.00 -2.35
N TRP A 165 3.28 19.04 -1.47
CA TRP A 165 2.42 19.19 -0.29
C TRP A 165 3.15 18.67 0.95
N PRO A 166 4.10 19.45 1.51
CA PRO A 166 4.93 19.01 2.62
C PRO A 166 4.13 18.69 3.89
N GLU A 167 2.99 19.36 4.08
CA GLU A 167 2.10 19.17 5.24
C GLU A 167 1.13 17.98 5.09
N ALA A 168 0.96 17.44 3.88
CA ALA A 168 0.01 16.37 3.61
C ALA A 168 0.47 15.02 4.18
N THR A 169 -0.47 14.28 4.76
CA THR A 169 -0.28 12.87 5.11
C THR A 169 -0.48 11.99 3.88
N ILE A 170 0.53 11.23 3.48
CA ILE A 170 0.48 10.31 2.35
C ILE A 170 0.13 8.91 2.86
N LEU A 171 -1.02 8.36 2.45
CA LEU A 171 -1.41 6.97 2.67
C LEU A 171 -1.00 6.14 1.47
N LEU A 172 -0.01 5.27 1.66
CA LEU A 172 0.57 4.46 0.60
C LEU A 172 0.21 2.98 0.78
N GLY A 173 -0.59 2.46 -0.15
CA GLY A 173 -0.93 1.05 -0.22
C GLY A 173 0.13 0.21 -0.94
N SER A 174 0.33 -1.01 -0.46
CA SER A 174 1.09 -2.04 -1.16
C SER A 174 0.34 -2.58 -2.39
N LEU A 175 1.00 -3.39 -3.21
CA LEU A 175 0.39 -3.94 -4.42
C LEU A 175 -0.68 -5.02 -4.10
N PRO A 176 -1.70 -5.21 -4.95
CA PRO A 176 -2.65 -6.32 -4.80
C PRO A 176 -1.97 -7.68 -4.91
N ASP A 177 -2.45 -8.68 -4.16
CA ASP A 177 -2.04 -10.09 -4.34
C ASP A 177 -2.76 -10.72 -5.53
N VAL A 178 -2.30 -10.38 -6.74
CA VAL A 178 -2.85 -10.92 -7.98
C VAL A 178 -2.56 -12.42 -8.16
N ALA A 179 -1.65 -13.00 -7.38
CA ALA A 179 -1.42 -14.45 -7.39
C ALA A 179 -2.56 -15.18 -6.70
N SER A 180 -3.02 -14.69 -5.54
CA SER A 180 -4.23 -15.21 -4.88
C SER A 180 -5.49 -14.97 -5.72
N GLU A 181 -5.61 -13.81 -6.37
CA GLU A 181 -6.74 -13.46 -7.24
C GLU A 181 -6.87 -14.47 -8.39
N TRP A 182 -5.78 -14.67 -9.13
CA TRP A 182 -5.74 -15.65 -10.21
C TRP A 182 -5.99 -17.08 -9.69
N ALA A 183 -5.43 -17.45 -8.52
CA ALA A 183 -5.66 -18.78 -7.94
C ALA A 183 -7.13 -19.02 -7.56
N GLY A 184 -7.84 -18.00 -7.04
CA GLY A 184 -9.26 -18.10 -6.70
C GLY A 184 -10.19 -18.12 -7.92
N LEU A 185 -9.81 -17.43 -9.00
CA LEU A 185 -10.65 -17.31 -10.21
C LEU A 185 -10.35 -18.35 -11.30
N ARG A 186 -9.22 -19.07 -11.22
CA ARG A 186 -8.81 -20.11 -12.18
C ARG A 186 -9.88 -21.21 -12.28
N GLY A 187 -10.17 -21.67 -13.49
CA GLY A 187 -11.28 -22.59 -13.77
C GLY A 187 -12.67 -21.95 -13.86
N GLY A 188 -12.80 -20.66 -13.49
CA GLY A 188 -14.00 -19.86 -13.72
C GLY A 188 -13.95 -19.03 -15.02
N PRO A 189 -14.86 -18.06 -15.23
CA PRO A 189 -14.89 -17.21 -16.42
C PRO A 189 -13.59 -16.41 -16.66
N ALA A 190 -12.83 -16.12 -15.59
CA ALA A 190 -11.52 -15.47 -15.66
C ALA A 190 -10.52 -16.25 -16.55
N GLU A 191 -10.60 -17.58 -16.56
CA GLU A 191 -9.75 -18.47 -17.38
C GLU A 191 -9.77 -18.08 -18.86
N THR A 192 -10.94 -17.64 -19.33
CA THR A 192 -11.17 -17.19 -20.71
C THR A 192 -11.03 -15.68 -20.87
N ALA A 193 -11.30 -14.89 -19.82
CA ALA A 193 -11.26 -13.43 -19.88
C ALA A 193 -9.82 -12.86 -19.87
N TRP A 194 -8.98 -13.31 -18.94
CA TRP A 194 -7.61 -12.79 -18.76
C TRP A 194 -6.71 -12.98 -19.99
N PRO A 195 -6.66 -14.15 -20.68
CA PRO A 195 -5.85 -14.30 -21.88
C PRO A 195 -6.27 -13.37 -23.02
N LYS A 196 -7.57 -13.05 -23.19
CA LYS A 196 -8.06 -12.13 -24.24
C LYS A 196 -7.47 -10.73 -24.09
N SER A 197 -7.40 -10.23 -22.86
CA SER A 197 -6.76 -8.95 -22.52
C SER A 197 -5.27 -9.06 -22.22
N LYS A 198 -4.69 -10.27 -22.35
CA LYS A 198 -3.32 -10.64 -21.99
C LYS A 198 -2.90 -10.24 -20.56
N LEU A 199 -3.84 -10.25 -19.61
CA LEU A 199 -3.59 -9.84 -18.23
C LEU A 199 -2.65 -10.82 -17.51
N CYS A 200 -1.80 -10.26 -16.66
CA CYS A 200 -0.99 -10.96 -15.66
C CYS A 200 -0.21 -12.18 -16.16
N ARG A 201 0.36 -12.12 -17.38
CA ARG A 201 0.96 -13.31 -18.03
C ARG A 201 1.98 -14.04 -17.15
N THR A 202 2.87 -13.31 -16.48
CA THR A 202 3.86 -13.88 -15.55
C THR A 202 3.19 -14.57 -14.36
N THR A 203 2.24 -13.92 -13.69
CA THR A 203 1.46 -14.49 -12.57
C THR A 203 0.58 -15.68 -13.00
N ARG A 204 0.20 -15.73 -14.28
CA ARG A 204 -0.54 -16.85 -14.87
C ARG A 204 0.37 -18.01 -15.32
N GLY A 205 1.69 -17.81 -15.36
CA GLY A 205 2.65 -18.79 -15.86
C GLY A 205 2.52 -19.00 -17.37
N VAL A 206 2.42 -17.92 -18.16
CA VAL A 206 2.34 -17.97 -19.63
C VAL A 206 3.36 -17.03 -20.28
N THR A 207 3.75 -17.30 -21.53
CA THR A 207 4.65 -16.43 -22.33
C THR A 207 4.00 -15.09 -22.68
N SER A 208 4.77 -14.16 -23.26
CA SER A 208 4.27 -12.88 -23.80
C SER A 208 3.12 -13.04 -24.82
N GLU A 209 3.03 -14.20 -25.47
CA GLU A 209 2.02 -14.59 -26.47
C GLU A 209 0.80 -15.27 -25.84
N ASN A 210 0.76 -15.45 -24.51
CA ASN A 210 -0.17 -16.29 -23.74
C ASN A 210 -0.01 -17.82 -23.96
N VAL A 211 1.16 -18.32 -24.37
CA VAL A 211 1.39 -19.79 -24.40
C VAL A 211 1.65 -20.30 -22.99
N ALA A 212 0.95 -21.35 -22.56
CA ALA A 212 1.11 -21.92 -21.22
C ALA A 212 2.52 -22.49 -21.00
N LEU A 213 3.14 -22.15 -19.87
CA LEU A 213 4.40 -22.75 -19.42
C LEU A 213 4.12 -24.00 -18.60
N THR A 214 5.09 -24.91 -18.55
CA THR A 214 5.03 -26.17 -17.78
C THR A 214 6.33 -26.42 -17.03
N GLY A 215 6.28 -27.23 -15.96
CA GLY A 215 7.47 -27.63 -15.19
C GLY A 215 8.24 -26.43 -14.62
N ASP A 216 9.57 -26.49 -14.70
CA ASP A 216 10.46 -25.47 -14.12
C ASP A 216 10.21 -24.07 -14.69
N ALA A 217 9.84 -23.95 -15.98
CA ALA A 217 9.52 -22.66 -16.60
C ALA A 217 8.24 -22.04 -16.01
N TYR A 218 7.24 -22.86 -15.65
CA TYR A 218 6.05 -22.39 -14.95
C TYR A 218 6.39 -21.94 -13.53
N ALA A 219 7.14 -22.74 -12.78
CA ALA A 219 7.58 -22.41 -11.43
C ALA A 219 8.42 -21.12 -11.38
N ALA A 220 9.37 -20.96 -12.31
CA ALA A 220 10.18 -19.76 -12.46
C ALA A 220 9.33 -18.52 -12.76
N SER A 221 8.30 -18.64 -13.59
CA SER A 221 7.37 -17.54 -13.91
C SER A 221 6.60 -17.07 -12.66
N LEU A 222 6.03 -18.00 -11.88
CA LEU A 222 5.36 -17.64 -10.63
C LEU A 222 6.31 -17.03 -9.60
N LEU A 223 7.51 -17.58 -9.46
CA LEU A 223 8.55 -17.04 -8.57
C LEU A 223 8.98 -15.64 -9.00
N ALA A 224 9.08 -15.37 -10.31
CA ALA A 224 9.39 -14.04 -10.84
C ALA A 224 8.28 -13.03 -10.54
N ALA A 225 7.00 -13.40 -10.65
CA ALA A 225 5.87 -12.54 -10.28
C ALA A 225 5.88 -12.21 -8.77
N ALA A 226 6.07 -13.22 -7.91
CA ALA A 226 6.18 -13.03 -6.46
C ALA A 226 7.38 -12.15 -6.07
N THR A 227 8.54 -12.39 -6.70
CA THR A 227 9.76 -11.59 -6.49
C THR A 227 9.54 -10.13 -6.93
N ARG A 228 8.96 -9.90 -8.12
CA ARG A 228 8.67 -8.54 -8.62
C ARG A 228 7.70 -7.79 -7.72
N THR A 229 6.71 -8.48 -7.16
CA THR A 229 5.76 -7.90 -6.19
C THR A 229 6.47 -7.48 -4.90
N LYS A 230 7.36 -8.33 -4.35
CA LYS A 230 8.21 -8.00 -3.20
C LYS A 230 9.14 -6.81 -3.49
N ASP A 231 9.77 -6.79 -4.66
CA ASP A 231 10.67 -5.73 -5.11
C ASP A 231 9.94 -4.38 -5.22
N PHE A 232 8.76 -4.36 -5.84
CA PHE A 232 7.92 -3.17 -5.99
C PHE A 232 7.46 -2.63 -4.64
N ASN A 233 6.96 -3.48 -3.75
CA ASN A 233 6.61 -3.09 -2.38
C ASN A 233 7.81 -2.56 -1.60
N SER A 234 8.99 -3.16 -1.76
CA SER A 234 10.23 -2.68 -1.11
C SER A 234 10.61 -1.29 -1.61
N ALA A 235 10.45 -1.02 -2.92
CA ALA A 235 10.69 0.29 -3.50
C ALA A 235 9.67 1.35 -3.04
N LEU A 236 8.37 0.99 -2.92
CA LEU A 236 7.35 1.87 -2.36
C LEU A 236 7.65 2.21 -0.89
N ALA A 237 7.94 1.21 -0.07
CA ALA A 237 8.29 1.39 1.34
C ALA A 237 9.55 2.26 1.54
N ALA A 238 10.61 2.02 0.75
CA ALA A 238 11.83 2.82 0.80
C ALA A 238 11.60 4.28 0.37
N ALA A 239 10.85 4.49 -0.71
CA ALA A 239 10.49 5.84 -1.18
C ALA A 239 9.59 6.58 -0.16
N CYS A 240 8.69 5.87 0.52
CA CYS A 240 7.84 6.42 1.57
C CYS A 240 8.66 6.81 2.81
N SER A 241 9.55 5.93 3.26
CA SER A 241 10.48 6.23 4.35
C SER A 241 11.40 7.42 4.06
N ALA A 242 11.69 7.71 2.78
CA ALA A 242 12.48 8.87 2.37
C ALA A 242 11.69 10.20 2.39
N VAL A 243 10.35 10.16 2.39
CA VAL A 243 9.49 11.33 2.68
C VAL A 243 9.44 11.61 4.19
N GLY A 244 9.55 10.57 5.02
CA GLY A 244 9.56 10.68 6.47
C GLY A 244 8.19 10.41 7.11
N PRO A 245 7.91 10.93 8.32
CA PRO A 245 6.81 10.46 9.18
C PRO A 245 5.41 10.73 8.61
N ARG A 246 5.28 11.68 7.67
CA ARG A 246 4.02 11.98 6.99
C ARG A 246 3.64 10.95 5.91
N CYS A 247 4.56 10.06 5.51
CA CYS A 247 4.21 8.95 4.62
C CYS A 247 3.93 7.67 5.42
N VAL A 248 2.66 7.29 5.45
CA VAL A 248 2.12 6.11 6.11
C VAL A 248 2.09 4.95 5.11
N TRP A 249 3.05 4.04 5.24
CA TRP A 249 3.07 2.78 4.52
C TRP A 249 2.15 1.74 5.19
N ASP A 250 1.38 1.00 4.40
CA ASP A 250 0.47 -0.06 4.90
C ASP A 250 1.20 -1.30 5.48
N GLY A 251 2.54 -1.35 5.43
CA GLY A 251 3.33 -2.47 5.92
C GLY A 251 3.30 -3.71 5.04
N GLY A 252 2.77 -3.63 3.81
CA GLY A 252 2.46 -4.78 2.98
C GLY A 252 1.10 -5.42 3.29
N ALA A 253 0.23 -4.75 4.06
CA ALA A 253 -1.04 -5.33 4.51
C ALA A 253 -1.99 -5.69 3.36
N PHE A 254 -2.06 -4.87 2.29
CA PHE A 254 -2.89 -5.19 1.13
C PHE A 254 -2.33 -6.36 0.32
N THR A 255 -1.01 -6.43 0.09
CA THR A 255 -0.38 -7.64 -0.50
C THR A 255 -0.52 -8.88 0.37
N ALA A 256 -0.64 -8.73 1.69
CA ALA A 256 -0.86 -9.86 2.61
C ALA A 256 -2.34 -10.29 2.70
N THR A 257 -3.26 -9.59 2.03
CA THR A 257 -4.70 -9.89 2.04
C THR A 257 -5.10 -10.66 0.78
N PRO A 258 -5.46 -11.96 0.88
CA PRO A 258 -5.84 -12.75 -0.28
C PRO A 258 -7.08 -12.18 -0.98
N LEU A 259 -7.05 -12.11 -2.30
CA LEU A 259 -8.13 -11.61 -3.13
C LEU A 259 -9.03 -12.77 -3.56
N THR A 260 -10.15 -12.94 -2.85
CA THR A 260 -11.11 -14.04 -3.08
C THR A 260 -12.14 -13.69 -4.17
N PRO A 261 -12.74 -14.69 -4.86
CA PRO A 261 -13.68 -14.44 -5.96
C PRO A 261 -14.89 -13.57 -5.61
N ASP A 262 -15.34 -13.56 -4.35
CA ASP A 262 -16.51 -12.80 -3.89
C ASP A 262 -16.25 -11.28 -3.76
N ILE A 263 -14.99 -10.85 -3.81
CA ILE A 263 -14.60 -9.43 -3.84
C ILE A 263 -14.21 -8.92 -5.23
N VAL A 264 -14.16 -9.79 -6.25
CA VAL A 264 -13.86 -9.46 -7.65
C VAL A 264 -15.14 -9.17 -8.43
N SER A 265 -15.07 -8.28 -9.43
CA SER A 265 -16.20 -7.96 -10.31
C SER A 265 -16.53 -9.09 -11.28
N THR A 266 -17.79 -9.48 -11.36
CA THR A 266 -18.29 -10.42 -12.37
C THR A 266 -18.43 -9.82 -13.77
N VAL A 267 -18.14 -8.52 -13.94
CA VAL A 267 -18.27 -7.78 -15.21
C VAL A 267 -17.03 -7.90 -16.10
N ASP A 268 -15.85 -7.97 -15.48
CA ASP A 268 -14.57 -8.18 -16.16
C ASP A 268 -13.70 -9.30 -15.57
N TRP A 269 -14.06 -9.81 -14.38
CA TRP A 269 -13.35 -10.85 -13.66
C TRP A 269 -11.93 -10.45 -13.24
N PHE A 270 -11.70 -9.17 -12.97
CA PHE A 270 -10.39 -8.65 -12.56
C PHE A 270 -10.49 -7.50 -11.55
N HIS A 271 -11.25 -6.43 -11.82
CA HIS A 271 -11.26 -5.30 -10.87
C HIS A 271 -12.10 -5.60 -9.62
N PRO A 272 -11.78 -4.99 -8.46
CA PRO A 272 -12.55 -5.16 -7.24
C PRO A 272 -14.01 -4.69 -7.39
N ASN A 273 -14.96 -5.52 -6.96
CA ASN A 273 -16.36 -5.14 -6.80
C ASN A 273 -16.54 -4.24 -5.55
N PRO A 274 -17.75 -3.75 -5.22
CA PRO A 274 -17.94 -2.86 -4.06
C PRO A 274 -17.45 -3.42 -2.72
N ARG A 275 -17.47 -4.75 -2.51
CA ARG A 275 -16.88 -5.40 -1.33
C ARG A 275 -15.36 -5.39 -1.37
N GLY A 276 -14.76 -5.59 -2.55
CA GLY A 276 -13.32 -5.46 -2.73
C GLY A 276 -12.81 -4.03 -2.52
N GLN A 277 -13.58 -3.03 -2.99
CA GLN A 277 -13.32 -1.62 -2.68
C GLN A 277 -13.43 -1.34 -1.17
N ALA A 278 -14.43 -1.91 -0.50
CA ALA A 278 -14.58 -1.82 0.96
C ALA A 278 -13.41 -2.48 1.72
N LEU A 279 -12.92 -3.62 1.22
CA LEU A 279 -11.75 -4.32 1.76
C LEU A 279 -10.49 -3.47 1.62
N ILE A 280 -10.23 -2.87 0.46
CA ILE A 280 -9.09 -1.97 0.26
C ILE A 280 -9.18 -0.78 1.23
N ALA A 281 -10.34 -0.14 1.34
CA ALA A 281 -10.56 0.97 2.27
C ALA A 281 -10.32 0.54 3.73
N GLY A 282 -10.75 -0.68 4.12
CA GLY A 282 -10.53 -1.23 5.45
C GLY A 282 -9.07 -1.56 5.74
N VAL A 283 -8.35 -2.19 4.80
CA VAL A 283 -6.94 -2.56 4.96
C VAL A 283 -6.04 -1.33 5.04
N LEU A 284 -6.27 -0.33 4.18
CA LEU A 284 -5.48 0.90 4.15
C LEU A 284 -5.87 1.91 5.25
N TRP A 285 -7.06 1.78 5.84
CA TRP A 285 -7.37 2.40 7.13
C TRP A 285 -6.52 1.79 8.27
N GLY A 286 -6.32 0.49 8.22
CA GLY A 286 -5.56 -0.27 9.22
C GLY A 286 -6.43 -0.80 10.37
N PRO A 287 -5.81 -1.53 11.33
CA PRO A 287 -6.54 -2.28 12.35
C PRO A 287 -7.08 -1.43 13.51
N ALA A 288 -6.67 -0.16 13.62
CA ALA A 288 -7.15 0.75 14.65
C ALA A 288 -8.54 1.31 14.25
N PRO A 289 -9.50 1.44 15.20
CA PRO A 289 -10.77 2.12 14.92
C PRO A 289 -10.56 3.55 14.42
N VAL A 290 -9.63 4.27 15.06
CA VAL A 290 -9.12 5.58 14.63
C VAL A 290 -7.59 5.51 14.57
N PRO A 291 -6.98 5.50 13.38
CA PRO A 291 -5.53 5.50 13.22
C PRO A 291 -4.93 6.83 13.70
N ALA A 292 -3.71 6.79 14.23
CA ALA A 292 -3.02 7.99 14.71
C ALA A 292 -2.82 9.06 13.62
N TRP A 293 -2.73 8.65 12.35
CA TRP A 293 -2.60 9.55 11.20
C TRP A 293 -3.93 10.24 10.82
N ALA A 294 -5.09 9.70 11.22
CA ALA A 294 -6.41 10.16 10.77
C ALA A 294 -6.99 11.32 11.61
N VAL A 295 -6.20 11.82 12.55
CA VAL A 295 -6.59 12.81 13.56
C VAL A 295 -5.60 13.97 13.49
N PRO A 296 -6.04 15.21 13.19
CA PRO A 296 -5.15 16.37 13.15
C PRO A 296 -4.45 16.60 14.49
N GLU A 297 -3.14 16.89 14.42
CA GLU A 297 -2.27 17.13 15.57
C GLU A 297 -2.72 18.40 16.31
N GLY A 298 -3.43 18.21 17.42
CA GLY A 298 -4.07 19.30 18.18
C GLY A 298 -5.39 18.92 18.89
N THR A 299 -6.02 17.80 18.52
CA THR A 299 -7.26 17.31 19.17
C THR A 299 -7.05 16.21 20.21
N GLN A 300 -5.83 15.66 20.34
CA GLN A 300 -5.48 14.80 21.47
C GLN A 300 -5.30 15.65 22.73
N GLY A 301 -6.29 15.60 23.63
CA GLY A 301 -6.14 16.13 24.99
C GLY A 301 -4.92 15.50 25.69
N PRO A 302 -4.32 16.18 26.68
CA PRO A 302 -3.02 15.79 27.22
C PRO A 302 -3.05 14.34 27.72
N THR A 303 -2.19 13.52 27.12
CA THR A 303 -1.95 12.13 27.55
C THR A 303 -1.68 12.13 29.06
N PRO A 304 -2.42 11.35 29.87
CA PRO A 304 -2.17 11.29 31.29
C PRO A 304 -0.75 10.77 31.52
N VAL A 305 0.10 11.64 32.06
CA VAL A 305 1.49 11.31 32.41
C VAL A 305 1.47 10.13 33.38
N PRO A 306 2.20 9.03 33.12
CA PRO A 306 2.27 7.93 34.06
C PRO A 306 2.99 8.41 35.32
N THR A 307 2.25 8.53 36.42
CA THR A 307 2.80 8.90 37.73
C THR A 307 3.74 7.80 38.21
N SER A 308 5.03 8.14 38.31
CA SER A 308 6.06 7.23 38.83
C SER A 308 5.88 7.02 40.34
N SER A 309 5.25 5.91 40.72
CA SER A 309 5.31 5.40 42.10
C SER A 309 6.62 4.64 42.29
N GLY A 310 7.52 5.23 43.10
CA GLY A 310 8.78 4.59 43.50
C GLY A 310 8.56 3.42 44.47
N PRO A 311 9.57 2.57 44.70
CA PRO A 311 9.45 1.40 45.56
C PRO A 311 9.52 1.79 47.04
N THR A 312 8.60 1.24 47.85
CA THR A 312 8.72 1.23 49.32
C THR A 312 8.61 -0.22 49.80
N ALA A 313 9.51 -0.60 50.71
CA ALA A 313 9.70 -1.99 51.12
C ALA A 313 8.61 -2.53 52.05
N VAL A 314 8.47 -3.86 52.04
CA VAL A 314 7.63 -4.66 52.93
C VAL A 314 8.24 -4.66 54.36
N PRO A 315 7.45 -4.84 55.43
CA PRO A 315 7.46 -6.17 56.05
C PRO A 315 6.08 -6.71 56.52
N THR A 316 5.88 -7.98 56.19
CA THR A 316 5.22 -9.07 56.93
C THR A 316 4.21 -8.77 58.04
N ALA A 317 2.98 -9.28 57.87
CA ALA A 317 2.14 -9.79 58.96
C ALA A 317 1.37 -11.05 58.51
N VAL A 318 1.19 -11.99 59.44
CA VAL A 318 0.61 -13.34 59.22
C VAL A 318 -0.92 -13.31 59.31
N PRO A 319 -1.64 -14.20 58.58
CA PRO A 319 -2.96 -14.64 58.98
C PRO A 319 -2.98 -16.13 59.41
N THR A 320 -3.63 -16.41 60.53
CA THR A 320 -4.04 -17.75 60.96
C THR A 320 -5.55 -17.74 61.19
N ALA A 321 -6.30 -18.53 60.43
CA ALA A 321 -7.60 -19.08 60.82
C ALA A 321 -8.06 -20.18 59.86
N VAL A 322 -8.55 -21.28 60.42
CA VAL A 322 -9.20 -22.45 59.79
C VAL A 322 -10.64 -22.48 60.36
N PRO A 323 -11.72 -22.73 59.58
CA PRO A 323 -12.30 -24.08 59.38
C PRO A 323 -12.60 -24.43 57.90
N THR A 324 -12.46 -25.69 57.44
CA THR A 324 -13.49 -26.77 57.41
C THR A 324 -14.62 -26.45 56.41
N GLU A 325 -14.87 -27.23 55.35
CA GLU A 325 -15.40 -28.62 55.41
C GLU A 325 -14.79 -29.64 54.44
N THR A 326 -14.86 -30.90 54.87
CA THR A 326 -14.62 -32.13 54.11
C THR A 326 -15.89 -32.66 53.44
N SER A 327 -15.76 -33.19 52.22
CA SER A 327 -16.45 -34.43 51.84
C SER A 327 -15.73 -35.15 50.70
N THR A 328 -15.60 -36.47 50.84
CA THR A 328 -14.85 -37.37 49.96
C THR A 328 -15.77 -38.47 49.47
N VAL A 329 -15.78 -38.73 48.15
CA VAL A 329 -16.12 -40.06 47.60
C VAL A 329 -15.13 -40.38 46.48
N ALA A 330 -14.62 -41.61 46.48
CA ALA A 330 -13.59 -42.12 45.57
C ALA A 330 -14.18 -43.16 44.58
N PRO A 331 -13.41 -43.69 43.60
CA PRO A 331 -13.94 -44.09 42.28
C PRO A 331 -14.31 -45.58 42.15
N THR A 332 -14.91 -45.97 41.01
CA THR A 332 -14.94 -47.37 40.56
C THR A 332 -14.92 -47.50 39.02
N ALA A 333 -13.92 -48.25 38.54
CA ALA A 333 -13.73 -49.04 37.31
C ALA A 333 -14.42 -48.72 35.95
N ASP A 334 -13.57 -48.80 34.92
CA ASP A 334 -13.80 -49.12 33.48
C ASP A 334 -14.36 -50.57 33.31
N PRO A 335 -15.00 -50.98 32.19
CA PRO A 335 -14.26 -51.27 30.96
C PRO A 335 -14.92 -50.87 29.61
N THR A 336 -14.04 -50.74 28.62
CA THR A 336 -14.26 -50.63 27.16
C THR A 336 -15.15 -51.73 26.54
N PRO A 337 -15.85 -51.43 25.42
CA PRO A 337 -15.95 -52.39 24.32
C PRO A 337 -15.49 -51.86 22.95
N THR A 338 -14.82 -52.74 22.19
CA THR A 338 -14.22 -52.57 20.85
C THR A 338 -15.27 -52.84 19.75
N PRO A 339 -15.18 -52.29 18.50
CA PRO A 339 -16.33 -52.26 17.58
C PRO A 339 -16.63 -53.60 16.90
N THR A 340 -17.89 -53.81 16.55
CA THR A 340 -18.35 -54.95 15.72
C THR A 340 -18.96 -54.42 14.41
N ALA A 341 -18.51 -54.98 13.28
CA ALA A 341 -19.06 -54.69 11.96
C ALA A 341 -20.30 -55.54 11.67
N THR A 342 -21.32 -54.98 11.01
CA THR A 342 -22.45 -55.76 10.50
C THR A 342 -22.97 -55.18 9.17
N SER A 343 -22.73 -55.98 8.12
CA SER A 343 -23.36 -56.06 6.78
C SER A 343 -24.42 -55.04 6.32
N ALA A 344 -24.24 -54.57 5.09
CA ALA A 344 -25.23 -53.88 4.27
C ALA A 344 -26.39 -54.78 3.78
N PRO A 345 -27.56 -54.20 3.43
CA PRO A 345 -28.51 -54.77 2.48
C PRO A 345 -28.32 -54.20 1.05
N ALA A 346 -28.75 -54.98 0.06
CA ALA A 346 -28.57 -54.73 -1.38
C ALA A 346 -29.54 -53.68 -1.98
N PRO A 347 -29.23 -53.08 -3.15
CA PRO A 347 -30.13 -52.15 -3.84
C PRO A 347 -31.33 -52.87 -4.46
N THR A 348 -32.51 -52.24 -4.42
CA THR A 348 -33.73 -52.72 -5.11
C THR A 348 -34.04 -51.85 -6.34
N ALA A 349 -34.58 -52.48 -7.39
CA ALA A 349 -34.58 -51.97 -8.76
C ALA A 349 -35.73 -50.99 -9.11
N ALA A 350 -35.64 -50.44 -10.33
CA ALA A 350 -36.53 -49.43 -10.92
C ALA A 350 -37.88 -49.97 -11.43
N PRO A 351 -38.75 -49.06 -11.90
CA PRO A 351 -39.20 -49.08 -13.30
C PRO A 351 -38.83 -47.74 -13.99
N SER A 352 -38.29 -47.65 -15.21
CA SER A 352 -38.68 -48.26 -16.50
C SER A 352 -39.98 -47.68 -17.11
N VAL A 353 -39.84 -46.63 -17.93
CA VAL A 353 -40.72 -46.32 -19.09
C VAL A 353 -39.97 -45.46 -20.13
N THR A 354 -39.74 -46.01 -21.31
CA THR A 354 -39.26 -45.43 -22.60
C THR A 354 -39.44 -46.58 -23.61
N PRO A 355 -39.92 -46.44 -24.88
CA PRO A 355 -39.64 -45.40 -25.90
C PRO A 355 -40.94 -44.83 -26.54
N THR A 356 -41.05 -44.13 -27.69
CA THR A 356 -40.40 -44.23 -29.04
C THR A 356 -40.73 -42.93 -29.87
N PRO A 357 -40.26 -42.67 -31.13
CA PRO A 357 -39.60 -41.38 -31.43
C PRO A 357 -39.95 -40.68 -32.79
N THR A 358 -39.28 -39.53 -33.06
CA THR A 358 -38.95 -38.94 -34.41
C THR A 358 -40.09 -38.48 -35.35
N PRO A 359 -39.84 -37.68 -36.42
CA PRO A 359 -38.62 -36.91 -36.83
C PRO A 359 -38.87 -35.37 -36.89
N SER A 360 -37.86 -34.45 -36.92
CA SER A 360 -37.07 -33.94 -38.08
C SER A 360 -37.89 -33.75 -39.38
N VAL A 361 -37.85 -32.66 -40.16
CA VAL A 361 -36.73 -31.76 -40.56
C VAL A 361 -37.25 -30.28 -40.78
N PRO A 362 -36.70 -29.31 -41.58
CA PRO A 362 -36.61 -27.91 -41.10
C PRO A 362 -37.21 -26.79 -42.01
N ALA A 363 -37.01 -25.55 -41.54
CA ALA A 363 -36.76 -24.32 -42.33
C ALA A 363 -37.93 -23.45 -42.85
N THR A 364 -37.53 -22.20 -43.10
CA THR A 364 -38.17 -21.10 -43.84
C THR A 364 -39.02 -20.08 -43.06
N SER A 365 -38.72 -18.82 -43.37
CA SER A 365 -39.31 -17.58 -42.89
C SER A 365 -40.45 -17.10 -43.78
N SER A 366 -41.52 -16.52 -43.22
CA SER A 366 -42.25 -15.43 -43.87
C SER A 366 -43.13 -14.63 -42.89
N SER A 367 -43.47 -13.43 -43.32
CA SER A 367 -43.89 -12.20 -42.64
C SER A 367 -45.34 -12.08 -42.11
N THR A 368 -45.60 -10.89 -41.52
CA THR A 368 -46.88 -10.09 -41.52
C THR A 368 -47.87 -10.28 -40.33
N PRO A 369 -48.75 -9.29 -39.97
CA PRO A 369 -48.46 -8.37 -38.84
C PRO A 369 -49.62 -8.03 -37.86
N SER A 370 -49.29 -7.28 -36.78
CA SER A 370 -50.17 -6.35 -36.00
C SER A 370 -51.40 -6.93 -35.22
N PRO A 371 -51.88 -6.34 -34.10
CA PRO A 371 -52.20 -4.90 -33.98
C PRO A 371 -51.82 -4.16 -32.67
N ALA A 372 -51.56 -2.85 -32.87
CA ALA A 372 -51.91 -1.66 -32.07
C ALA A 372 -52.15 -1.70 -30.54
N ALA A 373 -51.33 -0.91 -29.84
CA ALA A 373 -51.68 0.01 -28.74
C ALA A 373 -50.49 0.99 -28.57
N THR A 374 -50.55 2.29 -28.26
CA THR A 374 -51.52 3.40 -28.09
C THR A 374 -50.59 4.62 -27.86
N PRO A 375 -50.87 5.85 -28.36
CA PRO A 375 -49.87 6.93 -28.35
C PRO A 375 -49.67 7.61 -26.98
N THR A 376 -48.50 8.21 -26.77
CA THR A 376 -48.19 9.13 -25.65
C THR A 376 -47.29 10.24 -26.22
N PRO A 377 -47.50 11.53 -25.87
CA PRO A 377 -47.18 12.63 -26.79
C PRO A 377 -45.70 12.96 -26.96
N SER A 378 -45.37 13.35 -28.19
CA SER A 378 -44.07 13.91 -28.57
C SER A 378 -43.92 15.36 -28.09
N ILE A 379 -42.78 15.68 -27.47
CA ILE A 379 -42.39 17.06 -27.15
C ILE A 379 -41.49 17.64 -28.24
N THR A 380 -41.84 18.86 -28.67
CA THR A 380 -41.34 19.53 -29.87
C THR A 380 -39.83 19.78 -29.86
N ALA A 381 -39.16 19.51 -30.97
CA ALA A 381 -37.75 19.84 -31.17
C ALA A 381 -37.52 21.35 -31.17
N THR A 382 -36.53 21.81 -30.41
CA THR A 382 -36.03 23.20 -30.42
C THR A 382 -34.91 23.31 -31.47
N PRO A 383 -34.85 24.38 -32.28
CA PRO A 383 -33.97 24.45 -33.45
C PRO A 383 -32.48 24.57 -33.13
N ALA A 384 -31.65 24.10 -34.07
CA ALA A 384 -30.19 24.12 -33.98
C ALA A 384 -29.59 25.53 -34.16
N PRO A 385 -28.53 25.89 -33.40
CA PRO A 385 -27.69 27.04 -33.71
C PRO A 385 -26.58 26.64 -34.71
N THR A 386 -26.57 27.30 -35.86
CA THR A 386 -25.50 27.22 -36.87
C THR A 386 -24.53 28.39 -36.67
N VAL A 387 -23.23 28.14 -36.43
CA VAL A 387 -22.08 28.55 -37.28
C VAL A 387 -20.71 28.21 -36.66
N SER A 388 -19.73 28.06 -37.55
CA SER A 388 -18.30 27.77 -37.32
C SER A 388 -17.56 28.86 -36.51
N PRO A 389 -16.40 28.53 -35.89
CA PRO A 389 -15.16 28.91 -36.58
C PRO A 389 -14.16 27.77 -36.81
N THR A 390 -13.54 27.80 -37.98
CA THR A 390 -12.47 26.89 -38.42
C THR A 390 -11.21 27.10 -37.58
N PRO A 391 -10.59 26.05 -37.00
CA PRO A 391 -9.28 26.20 -36.35
C PRO A 391 -8.20 26.47 -37.40
N VAL A 392 -7.66 27.70 -37.40
CA VAL A 392 -6.47 28.05 -38.17
C VAL A 392 -5.27 27.31 -37.59
N ALA A 393 -4.53 26.57 -38.43
CA ALA A 393 -3.33 25.87 -38.01
C ALA A 393 -2.28 26.85 -37.50
N THR A 394 -1.91 26.75 -36.22
CA THR A 394 -0.81 27.50 -35.64
C THR A 394 0.52 26.98 -36.22
N PRO A 395 1.36 27.83 -36.84
CA PRO A 395 2.65 27.37 -37.34
C PRO A 395 3.57 26.99 -36.18
N SER A 396 4.24 25.84 -36.30
CA SER A 396 5.24 25.38 -35.34
C SER A 396 6.40 26.39 -35.24
N PRO A 397 6.87 26.76 -34.05
CA PRO A 397 8.04 27.62 -33.91
C PRO A 397 9.31 26.89 -34.37
N THR A 398 9.90 27.36 -35.45
CA THR A 398 11.25 26.94 -35.88
C THR A 398 12.27 27.38 -34.84
N ALA A 399 12.94 26.44 -34.19
CA ALA A 399 14.06 26.76 -33.31
C ALA A 399 15.25 27.28 -34.13
N ALA A 400 15.54 28.57 -34.01
CA ALA A 400 16.77 29.16 -34.56
C ALA A 400 18.00 28.65 -33.78
N PRO A 401 19.13 28.34 -34.44
CA PRO A 401 20.31 27.81 -33.77
C PRO A 401 20.95 28.87 -32.86
N THR A 402 21.09 28.55 -31.58
CA THR A 402 21.81 29.38 -30.61
C THR A 402 23.32 29.27 -30.86
N PRO A 403 24.05 30.38 -31.11
CA PRO A 403 25.50 30.33 -31.25
C PRO A 403 26.17 30.06 -29.90
N SER A 404 27.18 29.18 -29.92
CA SER A 404 28.01 28.84 -28.76
C SER A 404 28.85 30.05 -28.31
N PRO A 405 28.89 30.41 -27.01
CA PRO A 405 29.75 31.47 -26.53
C PRO A 405 31.24 31.05 -26.52
N THR A 406 32.05 31.80 -27.25
CA THR A 406 33.51 31.69 -27.27
C THR A 406 34.10 32.05 -25.89
N ALA A 407 34.90 31.16 -25.30
CA ALA A 407 35.67 31.48 -24.09
C ALA A 407 36.87 32.37 -24.44
N ALA A 408 36.97 33.54 -23.80
CA ALA A 408 38.13 34.42 -23.91
C ALA A 408 39.22 34.01 -22.90
N PRO A 409 40.51 33.90 -23.29
CA PRO A 409 41.62 33.66 -22.38
C PRO A 409 42.34 34.97 -21.99
N THR A 410 42.68 35.14 -20.71
CA THR A 410 43.62 36.18 -20.21
C THR A 410 44.08 35.81 -18.78
N PRO A 411 45.21 36.32 -18.25
CA PRO A 411 46.45 35.55 -18.31
C PRO A 411 47.17 35.30 -16.95
N SER A 412 48.13 34.38 -16.97
CA SER A 412 49.24 34.25 -16.00
C SER A 412 50.31 35.34 -16.32
N PRO A 413 51.17 35.87 -15.41
CA PRO A 413 52.07 35.06 -14.55
C PRO A 413 52.54 35.66 -13.19
N THR A 414 53.26 34.87 -12.38
CA THR A 414 54.40 35.37 -11.57
C THR A 414 55.46 34.27 -11.39
N THR A 415 56.73 34.65 -11.42
CA THR A 415 57.91 33.78 -11.50
C THR A 415 58.79 33.81 -10.23
N ALA A 416 59.51 32.73 -9.95
CA ALA A 416 60.77 32.73 -9.19
C ALA A 416 61.60 31.46 -9.53
N PRO A 417 62.96 31.46 -9.45
CA PRO A 417 63.79 30.61 -10.31
C PRO A 417 64.54 29.42 -9.67
N ALA A 418 65.13 28.59 -10.53
CA ALA A 418 66.00 27.43 -10.24
C ALA A 418 67.45 27.81 -9.87
N PRO A 419 68.30 26.84 -9.46
CA PRO A 419 69.33 26.27 -10.37
C PRO A 419 69.55 24.73 -10.14
N THR A 420 70.46 23.94 -10.77
CA THR A 420 71.58 24.16 -11.74
C THR A 420 71.90 22.86 -12.55
N ALA A 421 72.54 23.02 -13.72
CA ALA A 421 73.62 22.22 -14.38
C ALA A 421 73.79 20.67 -14.20
N THR A 422 73.85 19.78 -15.22
CA THR A 422 74.78 19.58 -16.40
C THR A 422 75.91 18.53 -16.10
N PRO A 423 76.56 17.73 -17.03
CA PRO A 423 76.33 17.34 -18.46
C PRO A 423 76.40 15.80 -18.81
N SER A 424 76.07 15.48 -20.09
CA SER A 424 76.70 14.57 -21.11
C SER A 424 77.89 13.62 -20.79
N PRO A 425 78.15 12.51 -21.55
CA PRO A 425 78.44 12.55 -23.01
C PRO A 425 77.90 11.39 -23.92
N THR A 426 78.31 11.45 -25.21
CA THR A 426 77.69 10.84 -26.41
C THR A 426 78.64 9.87 -27.18
N ALA A 427 78.07 9.13 -28.16
CA ALA A 427 78.70 8.44 -29.32
C ALA A 427 79.15 6.97 -29.08
N THR A 428 79.28 6.05 -30.07
CA THR A 428 79.35 6.12 -31.56
C THR A 428 78.70 4.84 -32.19
N ALA A 429 78.55 4.76 -33.53
CA ALA A 429 77.77 3.74 -34.26
C ALA A 429 78.57 2.72 -35.14
N THR A 430 77.84 1.73 -35.72
CA THR A 430 78.15 0.98 -36.98
C THR A 430 79.11 -0.26 -36.84
N PRO A 431 79.04 -1.36 -37.66
CA PRO A 431 78.16 -1.74 -38.79
C PRO A 431 77.41 -3.10 -38.74
N THR A 432 76.64 -3.31 -39.80
CA THR A 432 75.86 -4.46 -40.34
C THR A 432 76.48 -5.87 -40.30
N ALA A 433 75.63 -6.90 -40.13
CA ALA A 433 75.81 -8.24 -40.70
C ALA A 433 74.46 -8.84 -41.15
N THR A 434 74.43 -9.55 -42.29
CA THR A 434 73.24 -10.11 -42.93
C THR A 434 73.25 -11.64 -42.89
N ALA A 435 72.15 -12.30 -42.48
CA ALA A 435 71.63 -13.54 -43.11
C ALA A 435 70.43 -14.19 -42.38
N ALA A 436 69.68 -14.97 -43.18
CA ALA A 436 68.74 -16.07 -42.83
C ALA A 436 67.31 -15.74 -42.36
N PRO A 437 66.26 -16.30 -43.03
CA PRO A 437 64.86 -16.08 -42.68
C PRO A 437 64.40 -17.01 -41.54
N THR A 438 63.52 -16.50 -40.66
CA THR A 438 62.87 -17.26 -39.58
C THR A 438 61.35 -17.05 -39.70
N PRO A 439 60.51 -18.10 -39.56
CA PRO A 439 59.13 -18.07 -40.06
C PRO A 439 58.21 -17.05 -39.39
N THR A 440 57.27 -16.54 -40.20
CA THR A 440 56.24 -15.57 -39.85
C THR A 440 55.42 -16.04 -38.65
N ARG A 441 55.61 -15.40 -37.48
CA ARG A 441 54.63 -15.46 -36.39
C ARG A 441 53.52 -14.45 -36.66
N THR A 442 52.29 -14.95 -36.72
CA THR A 442 51.05 -14.16 -36.79
C THR A 442 51.06 -13.05 -35.74
N PRO A 443 50.67 -11.81 -36.07
CA PRO A 443 50.70 -10.70 -35.11
C PRO A 443 49.72 -10.94 -33.96
N THR A 444 50.24 -10.90 -32.74
CA THR A 444 49.42 -10.78 -31.52
C THR A 444 48.60 -9.50 -31.60
N PRO A 445 47.27 -9.52 -31.37
CA PRO A 445 46.47 -8.30 -31.38
C PRO A 445 46.91 -7.38 -30.23
N THR A 446 47.38 -6.18 -30.59
CA THR A 446 47.68 -5.12 -29.63
C THR A 446 46.41 -4.75 -28.87
N ALA A 447 46.36 -5.10 -27.59
CA ALA A 447 45.25 -4.69 -26.73
C ALA A 447 45.23 -3.16 -26.60
N THR A 448 44.09 -2.57 -26.97
CA THR A 448 43.75 -1.18 -26.64
C THR A 448 43.94 -0.95 -25.13
N PRO A 449 44.46 0.19 -24.67
CA PRO A 449 44.62 0.45 -23.24
C PRO A 449 43.24 0.47 -22.56
N SER A 450 42.88 -0.66 -21.94
CA SER A 450 41.75 -0.72 -21.04
C SER A 450 41.98 0.28 -19.90
N ARG A 451 40.94 1.03 -19.56
CA ARG A 451 40.94 1.80 -18.31
C ARG A 451 41.28 0.86 -17.15
N ALA A 452 42.06 1.36 -16.20
CA ALA A 452 42.43 0.62 -15.00
C ALA A 452 41.16 0.06 -14.30
N PRO A 453 41.20 -1.17 -13.77
CA PRO A 453 40.07 -1.71 -13.03
C PRO A 453 39.80 -0.82 -11.82
N SER A 454 38.56 -0.33 -11.69
CA SER A 454 38.13 0.32 -10.47
C SER A 454 38.18 -0.71 -9.35
N THR A 455 39.01 -0.49 -8.34
CA THR A 455 39.09 -1.34 -7.13
C THR A 455 37.92 -1.11 -6.17
N THR A 456 36.79 -0.61 -6.67
CA THR A 456 35.53 -0.60 -5.93
C THR A 456 35.04 -2.04 -5.81
N PRO A 457 35.03 -2.65 -4.60
CA PRO A 457 34.46 -3.98 -4.46
C PRO A 457 32.97 -3.89 -4.83
N THR A 458 32.53 -4.70 -5.79
CA THR A 458 31.12 -4.96 -5.99
C THR A 458 30.57 -5.47 -4.65
N PRO A 459 29.56 -4.82 -4.03
CA PRO A 459 29.08 -5.26 -2.74
C PRO A 459 28.58 -6.70 -2.88
N VAL A 460 29.23 -7.62 -2.18
CA VAL A 460 28.82 -9.03 -2.14
C VAL A 460 27.41 -9.03 -1.56
N ARG A 461 26.43 -9.45 -2.38
CA ARG A 461 25.03 -9.50 -1.95
C ARG A 461 24.93 -10.48 -0.81
N ASP A 462 24.57 -9.98 0.37
CA ASP A 462 24.30 -10.86 1.49
C ASP A 462 23.12 -11.78 1.16
N SER A 463 23.32 -13.06 1.44
CA SER A 463 22.34 -14.14 1.25
C SER A 463 22.28 -15.06 2.48
N THR A 464 22.96 -14.68 3.56
CA THR A 464 23.00 -15.43 4.80
C THR A 464 21.78 -15.04 5.63
N ALA A 465 20.91 -16.01 5.94
CA ALA A 465 19.80 -15.74 6.83
C ALA A 465 20.29 -15.69 8.29
N PRO A 466 19.92 -14.68 9.09
CA PRO A 466 20.31 -14.60 10.49
C PRO A 466 19.68 -15.75 11.27
N VAL A 467 20.42 -16.33 12.20
CA VAL A 467 19.99 -17.43 13.07
C VAL A 467 19.48 -16.87 14.39
N ALA A 468 18.33 -17.36 14.84
CA ALA A 468 17.77 -17.03 16.16
C ALA A 468 17.50 -18.26 17.02
N ARG A 469 17.57 -18.08 18.33
CA ARG A 469 17.19 -19.09 19.34
C ARG A 469 16.41 -18.46 20.48
N ILE A 470 15.26 -19.04 20.80
CA ILE A 470 14.47 -18.66 21.98
C ILE A 470 15.22 -19.10 23.25
N THR A 471 15.36 -18.20 24.21
CA THR A 471 16.06 -18.42 25.49
C THR A 471 15.12 -18.39 26.70
N SER A 472 13.95 -17.75 26.60
CA SER A 472 12.93 -17.76 27.64
C SER A 472 11.51 -17.61 27.06
N PRO A 473 10.48 -18.27 27.64
CA PRO A 473 10.57 -19.32 28.64
C PRO A 473 11.28 -20.58 28.11
N ALA A 474 11.68 -21.48 29.02
CA ALA A 474 12.30 -22.75 28.64
C ALA A 474 11.28 -23.68 27.95
N ALA A 475 11.76 -24.61 27.11
CA ALA A 475 10.89 -25.61 26.47
C ALA A 475 10.14 -26.45 27.50
N GLY A 476 8.84 -26.64 27.30
CA GLY A 476 7.93 -27.31 28.23
C GLY A 476 7.36 -26.42 29.34
N SER A 477 7.76 -25.14 29.42
CA SER A 477 7.24 -24.23 30.45
C SER A 477 5.72 -24.06 30.34
N THR A 478 5.04 -24.10 31.49
CA THR A 478 3.63 -23.70 31.60
C THR A 478 3.55 -22.21 31.89
N VAL A 479 2.69 -21.49 31.18
CA VAL A 479 2.57 -20.02 31.22
C VAL A 479 1.11 -19.60 31.43
N VAL A 480 0.91 -18.52 32.19
CA VAL A 480 -0.40 -17.96 32.54
C VAL A 480 -0.26 -16.45 32.78
N GLY A 481 -1.32 -15.68 32.54
CA GLY A 481 -1.28 -14.22 32.63
C GLY A 481 -0.33 -13.62 31.59
N THR A 482 0.64 -12.81 32.01
CA THR A 482 1.59 -12.13 31.13
C THR A 482 2.91 -12.90 31.06
N VAL A 483 3.39 -13.19 29.84
CA VAL A 483 4.66 -13.88 29.58
C VAL A 483 5.58 -13.00 28.73
N THR A 484 6.89 -12.99 29.05
CA THR A 484 7.92 -12.36 28.21
C THR A 484 8.69 -13.43 27.45
N LEU A 485 8.50 -13.47 26.14
CA LEU A 485 9.32 -14.25 25.22
C LEU A 485 10.66 -13.53 25.01
N VAL A 486 11.76 -14.27 25.08
CA VAL A 486 13.12 -13.77 24.88
C VAL A 486 13.84 -14.67 23.88
N ALA A 487 14.52 -14.05 22.91
CA ALA A 487 15.39 -14.73 21.96
C ALA A 487 16.74 -14.02 21.83
N VAL A 488 17.76 -14.76 21.45
CA VAL A 488 19.01 -14.22 20.89
C VAL A 488 19.00 -14.43 19.38
N SER A 489 19.66 -13.55 18.65
CA SER A 489 19.74 -13.57 17.18
C SER A 489 21.06 -12.95 16.73
N ASP A 490 21.48 -13.23 15.49
CA ASP A 490 22.72 -12.68 14.94
C ASP A 490 22.73 -11.13 14.89
N PRO A 491 23.89 -10.46 14.99
CA PRO A 491 23.98 -9.00 15.23
C PRO A 491 23.44 -8.11 14.09
N ASP A 492 23.30 -8.67 12.89
CA ASP A 492 22.76 -8.08 11.66
C ASP A 492 21.23 -8.12 11.58
N THR A 493 20.58 -8.89 12.47
CA THR A 493 19.12 -8.99 12.59
C THR A 493 18.50 -7.59 12.73
N ALA A 494 17.66 -7.21 11.77
CA ALA A 494 16.93 -5.95 11.77
C ALA A 494 15.57 -6.04 12.47
N SER A 495 14.96 -7.22 12.47
CA SER A 495 13.64 -7.47 13.06
C SER A 495 13.52 -8.93 13.49
N LEU A 496 12.83 -9.19 14.60
CA LEU A 496 12.50 -10.55 15.05
C LEU A 496 11.03 -10.62 15.44
N VAL A 497 10.32 -11.62 14.91
CA VAL A 497 8.88 -11.82 15.17
C VAL A 497 8.67 -13.19 15.80
N PHE A 498 7.91 -13.24 16.89
CA PHE A 498 7.46 -14.50 17.49
C PHE A 498 6.15 -14.98 16.86
N TRP A 499 6.05 -16.29 16.64
CA TRP A 499 4.88 -16.97 16.06
C TRP A 499 4.57 -18.23 16.88
N THR A 500 3.30 -18.65 16.92
CA THR A 500 2.91 -20.00 17.32
C THR A 500 2.06 -20.63 16.21
N GLY A 501 2.50 -21.77 15.68
CA GLY A 501 1.97 -22.31 14.44
C GLY A 501 1.95 -21.27 13.31
N GLY A 502 0.78 -21.05 12.71
CA GLY A 502 0.54 -20.00 11.70
C GLY A 502 0.17 -18.62 12.26
N VAL A 503 0.07 -18.45 13.58
CA VAL A 503 -0.41 -17.21 14.22
C VAL A 503 0.79 -16.36 14.67
N ARG A 504 0.80 -15.08 14.28
CA ARG A 504 1.79 -14.10 14.74
C ARG A 504 1.48 -13.67 16.17
N ILE A 505 2.44 -13.87 17.08
CA ILE A 505 2.34 -13.39 18.48
C ILE A 505 2.69 -11.90 18.55
N GLY A 506 3.75 -11.48 17.84
CA GLY A 506 4.14 -10.07 17.76
C GLY A 506 5.60 -9.86 17.37
N THR A 507 5.97 -8.61 17.08
CA THR A 507 7.37 -8.22 16.85
C THR A 507 8.06 -7.93 18.18
N ALA A 508 9.21 -8.54 18.40
CA ALA A 508 10.05 -8.30 19.56
C ALA A 508 10.81 -6.97 19.45
N LYS A 509 11.08 -6.33 20.58
CA LYS A 509 12.01 -5.18 20.66
C LYS A 509 13.38 -5.68 21.09
N GLN A 510 14.44 -5.17 20.46
CA GLN A 510 15.80 -5.42 20.93
C GLN A 510 16.04 -4.61 22.22
N ALA A 511 16.53 -5.30 23.25
CA ALA A 511 16.96 -4.70 24.50
C ALA A 511 18.45 -4.32 24.45
N THR A 512 18.90 -3.52 25.42
CA THR A 512 20.28 -3.02 25.50
C THR A 512 21.34 -4.10 25.72
N ASP A 513 20.92 -5.31 26.13
CA ASP A 513 21.77 -6.50 26.24
C ASP A 513 21.84 -7.33 24.93
N GLY A 514 21.28 -6.81 23.84
CA GLY A 514 21.21 -7.48 22.54
C GLY A 514 20.08 -8.52 22.40
N THR A 515 19.36 -8.84 23.48
CA THR A 515 18.26 -9.82 23.43
C THR A 515 17.00 -9.23 22.81
N TRP A 516 16.24 -10.06 22.08
CA TRP A 516 14.95 -9.70 21.50
C TRP A 516 13.83 -10.12 22.43
N ARG A 517 13.03 -9.15 22.91
CA ARG A 517 12.01 -9.36 23.94
C ARG A 517 10.60 -8.97 23.46
N LEU A 518 9.63 -9.83 23.75
CA LEU A 518 8.20 -9.54 23.54
C LEU A 518 7.40 -9.96 24.77
N THR A 519 6.74 -9.01 25.42
CA THR A 519 5.79 -9.28 26.50
C THR A 519 4.37 -9.38 25.94
N VAL A 520 3.67 -10.47 26.23
CA VAL A 520 2.35 -10.80 25.66
C VAL A 520 1.43 -11.42 26.72
N SER A 521 0.12 -11.18 26.60
CA SER A 521 -0.89 -11.84 27.43
C SER A 521 -1.27 -13.21 26.86
N THR A 522 -1.30 -14.23 27.71
CA THR A 522 -1.76 -15.58 27.38
C THR A 522 -3.27 -15.67 27.18
N ALA A 523 -4.05 -14.67 27.62
CA ALA A 523 -5.51 -14.69 27.57
C ALA A 523 -6.11 -14.77 26.15
N GLY A 524 -5.34 -14.41 25.12
CA GLY A 524 -5.74 -14.55 23.71
C GLY A 524 -5.45 -15.92 23.08
N PHE A 525 -4.90 -16.87 23.85
CA PHE A 525 -4.48 -18.18 23.35
C PHE A 525 -5.31 -19.30 23.98
N ALA A 526 -5.65 -20.32 23.19
CA ALA A 526 -6.33 -21.51 23.69
C ALA A 526 -5.48 -22.24 24.74
N LYS A 527 -6.12 -22.88 25.72
CA LYS A 527 -5.40 -23.71 26.72
C LYS A 527 -4.78 -24.94 26.04
N GLY A 528 -3.58 -25.32 26.45
CA GLY A 528 -2.83 -26.42 25.87
C GLY A 528 -1.46 -26.01 25.29
N PRO A 529 -0.80 -26.91 24.52
CA PRO A 529 0.55 -26.71 24.00
C PRO A 529 0.58 -25.81 22.75
N HIS A 530 1.54 -24.88 22.72
CA HIS A 530 1.80 -23.93 21.66
C HIS A 530 3.26 -24.04 21.20
N PRO A 531 3.55 -24.49 19.97
CA PRO A 531 4.91 -24.50 19.43
C PRO A 531 5.31 -23.08 19.00
N VAL A 532 6.13 -22.41 19.80
CA VAL A 532 6.60 -21.05 19.55
C VAL A 532 7.91 -21.04 18.75
N VAL A 533 7.99 -20.23 17.70
CA VAL A 533 9.22 -19.99 16.92
C VAL A 533 9.55 -18.49 16.86
N ALA A 534 10.84 -18.17 16.77
CA ALA A 534 11.33 -16.85 16.42
C ALA A 534 11.70 -16.81 14.93
N LYS A 535 11.28 -15.76 14.23
CA LYS A 535 11.64 -15.51 12.82
C LYS A 535 12.41 -14.19 12.73
N PRO A 536 13.76 -14.25 12.68
CA PRO A 536 14.59 -13.08 12.44
C PRO A 536 14.64 -12.74 10.95
N VAL A 537 14.86 -11.46 10.66
CA VAL A 537 15.11 -10.91 9.32
C VAL A 537 16.25 -9.91 9.43
N ASP A 538 17.24 -9.98 8.55
CA ASP A 538 18.36 -9.03 8.49
C ASP A 538 17.96 -7.70 7.79
N ARG A 539 18.92 -6.80 7.56
CA ARG A 539 18.68 -5.55 6.82
C ARG A 539 18.59 -5.73 5.30
N THR A 540 18.92 -6.91 4.77
CA THR A 540 18.92 -7.20 3.32
C THR A 540 17.71 -8.01 2.86
N GLY A 541 16.90 -8.49 3.82
CA GLY A 541 15.68 -9.27 3.62
C GLY A 541 15.86 -10.79 3.65
N ASN A 542 17.02 -11.29 4.10
CA ASN A 542 17.23 -12.71 4.40
C ASN A 542 16.55 -13.04 5.74
N ALA A 543 15.89 -14.20 5.82
CA ALA A 543 15.06 -14.58 6.95
C ALA A 543 15.18 -16.07 7.26
N SER A 544 15.10 -16.42 8.54
CA SER A 544 15.10 -17.82 9.00
C SER A 544 13.91 -18.13 9.90
N THR A 545 13.87 -19.33 10.48
CA THR A 545 12.94 -19.70 11.54
C THR A 545 13.72 -20.55 12.56
N SER A 546 13.63 -20.20 13.84
CA SER A 546 14.30 -20.93 14.92
C SER A 546 13.72 -22.33 15.08
N ALA A 547 14.47 -23.20 15.77
CA ALA A 547 13.86 -24.39 16.36
C ALA A 547 12.65 -24.01 17.25
N PRO A 548 11.57 -24.80 17.25
CA PRO A 548 10.39 -24.51 18.05
C PRO A 548 10.60 -24.80 19.54
N VAL A 549 10.01 -23.96 20.38
CA VAL A 549 9.93 -24.12 21.84
C VAL A 549 8.46 -24.26 22.20
N THR A 550 8.06 -25.45 22.67
CA THR A 550 6.66 -25.68 23.08
C THR A 550 6.41 -25.08 24.46
N LEU A 551 5.40 -24.22 24.57
CA LEU A 551 4.90 -23.62 25.81
C LEU A 551 3.48 -24.08 26.07
N THR A 552 3.09 -24.34 27.32
CA THR A 552 1.72 -24.76 27.65
C THR A 552 0.95 -23.60 28.29
N VAL A 553 -0.13 -23.13 27.66
CA VAL A 553 -1.03 -22.11 28.22
C VAL A 553 -2.05 -22.78 29.14
N ARG A 554 -2.27 -22.21 30.35
CA ARG A 554 -3.17 -22.75 31.39
C ARG A 554 -4.38 -21.89 31.71
#